data_AF-A0AA96Y4Y5-F1
#
_entry.id   AF-A0AA96Y4Y5-F1
#
_cell.length_a   1.000
_cell.length_b   1.000
_cell.length_c   1.000
_cell.angle_alpha   90.00
_cell.angle_beta   90.00
_cell.angle_gamma   90.00
#
_symmetry.space_group_name_H-M   'P 1'
#
loop_
_entity.id
_entity.type
_entity.pdbx_description
1 polymer ?
#
loop_
_entity_poly.entity_id
_entity_poly.type
_entity_poly.pdbx_seq_one_letter_code
_entity_poly.pdbx_strand_id
1 'polypeptide(L)'
;MNLRHLGFQTLLLGTAITASVVASAPAQAVALFGSIGLTGSSMVTPNGVTFLTDTVNIASGNFTGLLNSDTATLKPLVFTPALGTNPAAGIYSNRGVAALPSFIDFGTVTIGATTATLTFDLDEVSNAVTTIVKSPVFGISHNINPLTGKFNFNGQTIAAGFLQASVSGSGANAASTYQITLSTQPIPTPALLPGLMAMGAAALRKRREAEEETLDAEV
;
A
#
# COMPACT_ATOMS: atom_id res chain seq x y z
N MET A 1 -51.97 32.27 61.82
CA MET A 1 -51.26 30.97 61.77
C MET A 1 -50.60 30.82 60.41
N ASN A 2 -49.29 30.54 60.44
CA ASN A 2 -48.43 30.24 59.29
C ASN A 2 -48.79 28.89 58.65
N LEU A 3 -48.61 28.76 57.34
CA LEU A 3 -47.69 27.78 56.72
C LEU A 3 -47.61 27.97 55.20
N ARG A 4 -46.37 28.09 54.73
CA ARG A 4 -45.91 28.11 53.33
C ARG A 4 -45.76 26.67 52.82
N HIS A 5 -45.97 26.41 51.53
CA HIS A 5 -45.20 25.42 50.73
C HIS A 5 -45.57 25.55 49.22
N LEU A 6 -44.63 25.97 48.37
CA LEU A 6 -43.94 25.18 47.32
C LEU A 6 -44.90 24.34 46.45
N GLY A 7 -45.04 24.50 45.13
CA GLY A 7 -44.08 24.91 44.10
C GLY A 7 -43.72 23.69 43.24
N PHE A 8 -44.20 23.61 41.99
CA PHE A 8 -43.67 22.73 40.95
C PHE A 8 -44.04 23.30 39.56
N GLN A 9 -43.12 24.08 38.97
CA GLN A 9 -43.15 24.42 37.55
C GLN A 9 -42.34 23.35 36.81
N THR A 10 -43.01 22.58 35.96
CA THR A 10 -42.41 21.59 35.07
C THR A 10 -41.72 22.29 33.90
N LEU A 11 -40.39 22.34 33.94
CA LEU A 11 -39.54 22.73 32.82
C LEU A 11 -39.46 21.54 31.84
N LEU A 12 -40.16 21.63 30.72
CA LEU A 12 -40.04 20.69 29.60
C LEU A 12 -38.87 21.15 28.72
N LEU A 13 -37.66 20.63 28.97
CA LEU A 13 -36.54 20.79 28.03
C LEU A 13 -36.75 19.83 26.85
N GLY A 14 -37.12 20.38 25.69
CA GLY A 14 -37.07 19.69 24.42
C GLY A 14 -35.62 19.53 23.95
N THR A 15 -35.08 18.32 24.02
CA THR A 15 -33.82 17.95 23.37
C THR A 15 -34.05 17.82 21.87
N ALA A 16 -33.59 18.82 21.11
CA ALA A 16 -33.44 18.70 19.67
C ALA A 16 -32.35 17.66 19.37
N ILE A 17 -32.75 16.48 18.89
CA ILE A 17 -31.83 15.49 18.34
C ILE A 17 -31.41 16.03 16.96
N THR A 18 -30.31 16.76 16.91
CA THR A 18 -29.60 17.02 15.66
C THR A 18 -29.04 15.69 15.18
N ALA A 19 -29.77 15.03 14.29
CA ALA A 19 -29.26 13.92 13.52
C ALA A 19 -28.11 14.44 12.65
N SER A 20 -26.89 14.31 13.16
CA SER A 20 -25.67 14.42 12.36
C SER A 20 -25.74 13.31 11.33
N VAL A 21 -26.27 13.61 10.14
CA VAL A 21 -26.08 12.77 8.97
C VAL A 21 -24.58 12.82 8.71
N VAL A 22 -23.84 11.86 9.27
CA VAL A 22 -22.48 11.58 8.86
C VAL A 22 -22.64 11.10 7.41
N ALA A 23 -22.55 12.05 6.48
CA ALA A 23 -22.41 11.75 5.08
C ALA A 23 -21.12 10.96 4.94
N SER A 24 -21.20 9.64 5.05
CA SER A 24 -20.14 8.76 4.60
C SER A 24 -20.11 8.93 3.09
N ALA A 25 -19.32 9.89 2.61
CA ALA A 25 -18.92 9.89 1.23
C ALA A 25 -18.37 8.48 0.96
N PRO A 26 -18.83 7.78 -0.09
CA PRO A 26 -18.27 6.48 -0.41
C PRO A 26 -16.77 6.71 -0.60
N ALA A 27 -15.95 6.09 0.24
CA ALA A 27 -14.53 5.99 0.00
C ALA A 27 -14.40 5.19 -1.30
N GLN A 28 -14.33 5.91 -2.43
CA GLN A 28 -14.10 5.30 -3.72
C GLN A 28 -12.76 4.58 -3.61
N ALA A 29 -12.83 3.26 -3.61
CA ALA A 29 -11.66 2.41 -3.59
C ALA A 29 -10.83 2.75 -4.83
N VAL A 30 -9.73 3.51 -4.65
CA VAL A 30 -8.77 3.72 -5.73
C VAL A 30 -8.09 2.38 -5.95
N ALA A 31 -8.53 1.64 -6.97
CA ALA A 31 -7.89 0.39 -7.36
C ALA A 31 -6.68 0.70 -8.22
N LEU A 32 -5.50 0.22 -7.80
CA LEU A 32 -4.28 0.31 -8.60
C LEU A 32 -4.16 -0.94 -9.47
N PHE A 33 -3.91 -0.75 -10.76
CA PHE A 33 -3.61 -1.83 -11.69
C PHE A 33 -2.44 -1.47 -12.61
N GLY A 34 -1.70 -2.51 -12.99
CA GLY A 34 -0.56 -2.42 -13.90
C GLY A 34 0.76 -2.86 -13.26
N SER A 35 1.82 -2.61 -14.00
CA SER A 35 3.19 -2.91 -13.63
C SER A 35 4.11 -1.73 -13.90
N ILE A 36 5.18 -1.65 -13.13
CA ILE A 36 6.25 -0.67 -13.31
C ILE A 36 7.60 -1.38 -13.22
N GLY A 37 8.49 -1.05 -14.14
CA GLY A 37 9.87 -1.49 -14.18
C GLY A 37 10.79 -0.31 -13.96
N LEU A 38 11.77 -0.50 -13.08
CA LEU A 38 12.83 0.46 -12.81
C LEU A 38 14.15 -0.16 -13.25
N THR A 39 14.97 0.64 -13.91
CA THR A 39 16.35 0.28 -14.20
C THR A 39 17.28 1.43 -13.85
N GLY A 40 18.50 1.08 -13.51
CA GLY A 40 19.54 2.08 -13.37
C GLY A 40 20.79 1.48 -12.75
N SER A 41 21.52 2.28 -11.99
CA SER A 41 22.80 1.89 -11.41
C SER A 41 22.70 1.79 -9.89
N SER A 42 23.46 0.85 -9.33
CA SER A 42 23.52 0.57 -7.90
C SER A 42 24.93 0.19 -7.48
N MET A 43 25.24 0.36 -6.21
CA MET A 43 26.46 -0.11 -5.58
C MET A 43 26.14 -1.29 -4.67
N VAL A 44 26.78 -2.42 -4.92
CA VAL A 44 26.58 -3.65 -4.16
C VAL A 44 27.64 -3.80 -3.08
N THR A 45 27.19 -3.97 -1.84
CA THR A 45 28.04 -4.19 -0.67
C THR A 45 27.65 -5.49 0.04
N PRO A 46 28.50 -6.05 0.94
CA PRO A 46 28.16 -7.24 1.72
C PRO A 46 26.86 -7.15 2.53
N ASN A 47 26.47 -5.93 2.92
CA ASN A 47 25.37 -5.67 3.84
C ASN A 47 24.20 -4.95 3.18
N GLY A 48 24.24 -4.75 1.87
CA GLY A 48 23.16 -4.02 1.22
C GLY A 48 23.44 -3.62 -0.21
N VAL A 49 22.44 -2.94 -0.77
CA VAL A 49 22.46 -2.36 -2.11
C VAL A 49 22.09 -0.89 -1.96
N THR A 50 22.93 -0.01 -2.50
CA THR A 50 22.63 1.43 -2.60
C THR A 50 22.28 1.74 -4.04
N PHE A 51 21.13 2.35 -4.29
CA PHE A 51 20.72 2.78 -5.62
C PHE A 51 21.29 4.18 -5.91
N LEU A 52 21.77 4.39 -7.13
CA LEU A 52 22.50 5.60 -7.53
C LEU A 52 21.73 6.40 -8.59
N THR A 53 21.22 5.70 -9.61
CA THR A 53 20.39 6.28 -10.66
C THR A 53 19.20 5.36 -10.87
N ASP A 54 18.03 5.96 -11.04
CA ASP A 54 16.76 5.24 -11.08
C ASP A 54 15.90 5.83 -12.20
N THR A 55 15.58 5.02 -13.21
CA THR A 55 14.72 5.43 -14.33
C THR A 55 13.62 4.41 -14.50
N VAL A 56 12.38 4.90 -14.63
CA VAL A 56 11.24 4.04 -14.96
C VAL A 56 11.32 3.67 -16.45
N ASN A 57 11.58 2.40 -16.75
CA ASN A 57 11.78 1.93 -18.13
C ASN A 57 10.62 1.07 -18.67
N ILE A 58 9.76 0.59 -17.78
CA ILE A 58 8.55 -0.15 -18.12
C ILE A 58 7.43 0.46 -17.29
N ALA A 59 6.30 0.76 -17.91
CA ALA A 59 5.13 1.21 -17.19
C ALA A 59 3.87 0.80 -17.94
N SER A 60 2.88 0.31 -17.20
CA SER A 60 1.58 -0.09 -17.75
C SER A 60 0.44 0.28 -16.80
N GLY A 61 -0.79 0.30 -17.32
CA GLY A 61 -1.98 0.61 -16.53
C GLY A 61 -1.93 2.00 -15.91
N ASN A 62 -2.13 2.11 -14.60
CA ASN A 62 -2.07 3.39 -13.90
C ASN A 62 -0.67 4.00 -13.84
N PHE A 63 0.38 3.24 -14.14
CA PHE A 63 1.76 3.73 -14.11
C PHE A 63 2.21 4.35 -15.43
N THR A 64 1.43 4.26 -16.51
CA THR A 64 1.88 4.63 -17.87
C THR A 64 2.43 6.07 -17.97
N GLY A 65 1.90 7.00 -17.15
CA GLY A 65 2.39 8.38 -17.07
C GLY A 65 3.76 8.56 -16.42
N LEU A 66 4.33 7.51 -15.82
CA LEU A 66 5.66 7.49 -15.22
C LEU A 66 6.74 6.99 -16.18
N LEU A 67 6.39 6.55 -17.40
CA LEU A 67 7.38 5.99 -18.32
C LEU A 67 8.47 7.03 -18.66
N ASN A 68 9.73 6.62 -18.57
CA ASN A 68 10.92 7.45 -18.73
C ASN A 68 11.02 8.61 -17.73
N SER A 69 10.33 8.52 -16.59
CA SER A 69 10.54 9.48 -15.50
C SER A 69 11.74 9.06 -14.64
N ASP A 70 12.55 10.05 -14.30
CA ASP A 70 13.61 9.93 -13.27
C ASP A 70 13.09 10.41 -11.91
N THR A 71 11.77 10.39 -11.71
CA THR A 71 11.12 10.86 -10.47
C THR A 71 11.10 9.79 -9.39
N ALA A 72 11.32 8.53 -9.75
CA ALA A 72 11.38 7.44 -8.80
C ALA A 72 12.68 7.50 -8.02
N THR A 73 12.61 7.50 -6.69
CA THR A 73 13.79 7.44 -5.82
C THR A 73 13.71 6.20 -4.93
N LEU A 74 14.82 5.46 -4.87
CA LEU A 74 14.90 4.22 -4.10
C LEU A 74 15.75 4.39 -2.84
N LYS A 75 15.22 3.95 -1.70
CA LYS A 75 16.01 3.84 -0.47
C LYS A 75 16.99 2.66 -0.56
N PRO A 76 18.14 2.72 0.12
CA PRO A 76 19.06 1.60 0.17
C PRO A 76 18.43 0.35 0.80
N LEU A 77 18.73 -0.83 0.26
CA LEU A 77 18.42 -2.11 0.91
C LEU A 77 19.53 -2.45 1.90
N VAL A 78 19.16 -2.80 3.13
CA VAL A 78 20.10 -3.20 4.20
C VAL A 78 19.75 -4.61 4.68
N PHE A 79 20.74 -5.51 4.65
CA PHE A 79 20.57 -6.92 4.96
C PHE A 79 20.90 -7.26 6.43
N THR A 80 19.99 -7.98 7.09
CA THR A 80 20.13 -8.43 8.47
C THR A 80 20.41 -9.95 8.55
N PRO A 81 21.23 -10.44 9.50
CA PRO A 81 22.21 -9.70 10.32
C PRO A 81 23.38 -9.16 9.47
N ALA A 82 24.11 -8.12 9.87
CA ALA A 82 25.25 -7.61 9.08
C ALA A 82 26.50 -8.52 9.18
N LEU A 83 27.24 -8.69 8.09
CA LEU A 83 28.47 -9.50 8.00
C LEU A 83 29.76 -8.73 8.36
N GLY A 84 29.66 -7.45 8.71
CA GLY A 84 30.82 -6.57 8.86
C GLY A 84 31.41 -6.13 7.50
N THR A 85 32.61 -5.56 7.51
CA THR A 85 33.25 -4.95 6.32
C THR A 85 33.93 -5.95 5.39
N ASN A 86 34.19 -7.19 5.84
CA ASN A 86 34.90 -8.19 5.05
C ASN A 86 34.30 -9.59 5.23
N PRO A 87 33.29 -9.96 4.43
CA PRO A 87 32.82 -11.34 4.38
C PRO A 87 33.93 -12.24 3.81
N ALA A 88 34.56 -13.04 4.68
CA ALA A 88 35.63 -13.97 4.31
C ALA A 88 35.12 -15.29 3.68
N ALA A 89 33.82 -15.60 3.81
CA ALA A 89 33.22 -16.83 3.28
C ALA A 89 32.42 -16.56 2.00
N GLY A 90 32.40 -17.51 1.06
CA GLY A 90 31.86 -17.32 -0.29
C GLY A 90 30.35 -17.50 -0.45
N ILE A 91 29.62 -17.89 0.60
CA ILE A 91 28.17 -18.14 0.58
C ILE A 91 27.57 -17.72 1.92
N TYR A 92 26.64 -16.78 1.90
CA TYR A 92 25.79 -16.42 3.04
C TYR A 92 24.33 -16.53 2.60
N SER A 93 23.57 -17.36 3.30
CA SER A 93 22.15 -17.59 3.05
C SER A 93 21.30 -17.05 4.19
N ASN A 94 20.00 -16.91 3.94
CA ASN A 94 18.98 -16.59 4.95
C ASN A 94 19.19 -15.23 5.62
N ARG A 95 19.54 -14.22 4.82
CA ARG A 95 19.61 -12.83 5.28
C ARG A 95 18.27 -12.16 5.04
N GLY A 96 17.82 -11.39 6.02
CA GLY A 96 16.58 -10.64 5.93
C GLY A 96 16.76 -9.20 5.48
N VAL A 97 15.64 -8.53 5.25
CA VAL A 97 15.51 -7.09 5.08
C VAL A 97 14.40 -6.65 6.03
N ALA A 98 14.66 -5.63 6.85
CA ALA A 98 13.64 -5.05 7.71
C ALA A 98 12.55 -4.35 6.87
N ALA A 99 11.37 -4.08 7.42
CA ALA A 99 10.38 -3.26 6.72
C ALA A 99 10.96 -1.88 6.38
N LEU A 100 10.79 -1.41 5.14
CA LEU A 100 11.21 -0.08 4.69
C LEU A 100 10.00 0.73 4.19
N PRO A 101 9.47 1.66 5.00
CA PRO A 101 8.43 2.57 4.54
C PRO A 101 8.98 3.52 3.47
N SER A 102 8.17 3.81 2.46
CA SER A 102 8.55 4.57 1.26
C SER A 102 9.89 4.09 0.70
N PHE A 103 10.01 2.77 0.52
CA PHE A 103 11.20 2.16 -0.10
C PHE A 103 11.40 2.69 -1.52
N ILE A 104 10.32 2.81 -2.28
CA ILE A 104 10.29 3.55 -3.56
C ILE A 104 9.34 4.72 -3.39
N ASP A 105 9.80 5.92 -3.71
CA ASP A 105 8.95 7.10 -3.83
C ASP A 105 8.85 7.48 -5.31
N PHE A 106 7.65 7.41 -5.88
CA PHE A 106 7.40 7.76 -7.28
C PHE A 106 7.09 9.25 -7.47
N GLY A 107 7.03 10.00 -6.36
CA GLY A 107 6.61 11.38 -6.32
C GLY A 107 5.09 11.53 -6.48
N THR A 108 4.69 12.68 -7.01
CA THR A 108 3.28 13.01 -7.23
C THR A 108 2.79 12.42 -8.56
N VAL A 109 1.74 11.60 -8.49
CA VAL A 109 1.11 10.98 -9.66
C VAL A 109 -0.40 11.19 -9.64
N THR A 110 -0.98 11.19 -10.82
CA THR A 110 -2.43 11.28 -11.01
C THR A 110 -3.00 9.90 -11.35
N ILE A 111 -3.83 9.37 -10.46
CA ILE A 111 -4.54 8.10 -10.65
C ILE A 111 -6.04 8.41 -10.66
N GLY A 112 -6.70 8.15 -11.79
CA GLY A 112 -8.09 8.57 -12.00
C GLY A 112 -8.20 10.09 -11.96
N ALA A 113 -9.00 10.63 -11.03
CA ALA A 113 -9.19 12.07 -10.83
C ALA A 113 -8.36 12.64 -9.67
N THR A 114 -7.55 11.82 -9.01
CA THR A 114 -6.83 12.20 -7.79
C THR A 114 -5.34 12.31 -8.09
N THR A 115 -4.73 13.43 -7.68
CA THR A 115 -3.29 13.66 -7.74
C THR A 115 -2.74 13.65 -6.32
N ALA A 116 -1.83 12.72 -6.03
CA ALA A 116 -1.22 12.59 -4.70
C ALA A 116 0.14 11.88 -4.80
N THR A 117 0.85 11.80 -3.68
CA THR A 117 2.10 11.03 -3.59
C THR A 117 1.80 9.54 -3.65
N LEU A 118 2.58 8.82 -4.47
CA LEU A 118 2.58 7.37 -4.57
C LEU A 118 3.91 6.83 -4.06
N THR A 119 3.86 5.93 -3.08
CA THR A 119 5.03 5.21 -2.57
C THR A 119 4.80 3.71 -2.58
N PHE A 120 5.90 2.96 -2.60
CA PHE A 120 5.91 1.53 -2.33
C PHE A 120 6.68 1.29 -1.03
N ASP A 121 6.01 0.71 -0.05
CA ASP A 121 6.58 0.30 1.22
C ASP A 121 7.00 -1.16 1.12
N LEU A 122 8.23 -1.48 1.50
CA LEU A 122 8.74 -2.84 1.52
C LEU A 122 8.36 -3.51 2.85
N ASP A 123 7.76 -4.70 2.78
CA ASP A 123 7.51 -5.51 3.98
C ASP A 123 8.82 -6.11 4.51
N GLU A 124 8.83 -6.51 5.79
CA GLU A 124 9.93 -7.28 6.35
C GLU A 124 9.99 -8.67 5.70
N VAL A 125 11.18 -9.07 5.26
CA VAL A 125 11.42 -10.39 4.66
C VAL A 125 12.60 -11.04 5.37
N SER A 126 12.40 -12.15 6.06
CA SER A 126 13.44 -12.80 6.86
C SER A 126 14.52 -13.50 6.03
N ASN A 127 14.20 -13.88 4.78
CA ASN A 127 15.07 -14.61 3.86
C ASN A 127 15.14 -13.92 2.49
N ALA A 128 15.40 -12.61 2.50
CA ALA A 128 15.52 -11.80 1.29
C ALA A 128 16.71 -12.22 0.41
N VAL A 129 17.83 -12.70 0.98
CA VAL A 129 19.03 -13.09 0.20
C VAL A 129 19.31 -14.58 0.38
N THR A 130 19.36 -15.31 -0.75
CA THR A 130 19.67 -16.74 -0.78
C THR A 130 21.15 -17.00 -0.91
N THR A 131 21.88 -16.16 -1.64
CA THR A 131 23.32 -16.33 -1.84
C THR A 131 23.98 -14.98 -2.08
N ILE A 132 25.08 -14.74 -1.38
CA ILE A 132 26.05 -13.70 -1.68
C ILE A 132 27.27 -14.38 -2.28
N VAL A 133 27.54 -14.18 -3.56
CA VAL A 133 28.73 -14.74 -4.22
C VAL A 133 29.80 -13.65 -4.28
N LYS A 134 30.99 -13.96 -3.75
CA LYS A 134 32.19 -13.14 -3.95
C LYS A 134 33.08 -13.80 -5.00
N SER A 135 33.23 -13.14 -6.13
CA SER A 135 34.14 -13.54 -7.21
C SER A 135 35.29 -12.53 -7.32
N PRO A 136 36.54 -12.98 -7.49
CA PRO A 136 37.66 -12.07 -7.78
C PRO A 136 37.51 -11.37 -9.15
N VAL A 137 36.68 -11.92 -10.05
CA VAL A 137 36.42 -11.37 -11.39
C VAL A 137 35.15 -10.51 -11.40
N PHE A 138 34.10 -10.94 -10.70
CA PHE A 138 32.78 -10.29 -10.71
C PHE A 138 32.44 -9.55 -9.41
N GLY A 139 33.32 -9.47 -8.42
CA GLY A 139 33.01 -8.78 -7.15
C GLY A 139 31.91 -9.47 -6.35
N ILE A 140 30.93 -8.70 -5.86
CA ILE A 140 29.83 -9.21 -5.01
C ILE A 140 28.53 -9.27 -5.83
N SER A 141 27.88 -10.43 -5.83
CA SER A 141 26.54 -10.62 -6.41
C SER A 141 25.59 -11.14 -5.34
N HIS A 142 24.35 -10.63 -5.34
CA HIS A 142 23.28 -11.08 -4.46
C HIS A 142 22.20 -11.77 -5.29
N ASN A 143 21.81 -12.96 -4.87
CA ASN A 143 20.57 -13.58 -5.32
C ASN A 143 19.45 -13.21 -4.34
N ILE A 144 18.58 -12.29 -4.76
CA ILE A 144 17.51 -11.71 -3.93
C ILE A 144 16.21 -12.44 -4.27
N ASN A 145 15.59 -13.04 -3.25
CA ASN A 145 14.25 -13.60 -3.38
C ASN A 145 13.23 -12.51 -3.71
N PRO A 146 12.11 -12.85 -4.38
CA PRO A 146 11.01 -11.90 -4.54
C PRO A 146 10.63 -11.28 -3.19
N LEU A 147 10.60 -9.95 -3.14
CA LEU A 147 10.20 -9.20 -1.97
C LEU A 147 8.73 -8.78 -2.12
N THR A 148 8.04 -8.61 -1.01
CA THR A 148 6.65 -8.12 -1.00
C THR A 148 6.58 -6.74 -0.39
N GLY A 149 5.51 -6.03 -0.71
CA GLY A 149 5.26 -4.72 -0.15
C GLY A 149 3.88 -4.20 -0.52
N LYS A 150 3.70 -2.90 -0.30
CA LYS A 150 2.40 -2.24 -0.39
C LYS A 150 2.54 -0.90 -1.10
N PHE A 151 1.64 -0.65 -2.03
CA PHE A 151 1.50 0.67 -2.65
C PHE A 151 0.63 1.54 -1.76
N ASN A 152 1.17 2.69 -1.36
CA ASN A 152 0.45 3.72 -0.65
C ASN A 152 0.22 4.92 -1.57
N PHE A 153 -1.01 5.41 -1.58
CA PHE A 153 -1.41 6.60 -2.32
C PHE A 153 -2.19 7.51 -1.41
N ASN A 154 -1.76 8.77 -1.29
CA ASN A 154 -2.35 9.73 -0.36
C ASN A 154 -2.39 9.20 1.11
N GLY A 155 -1.34 8.49 1.53
CA GLY A 155 -1.24 7.89 2.86
C GLY A 155 -2.12 6.65 3.10
N GLN A 156 -2.83 6.15 2.08
CA GLN A 156 -3.63 4.92 2.19
C GLN A 156 -3.04 3.80 1.35
N THR A 157 -3.03 2.58 1.90
CA THR A 157 -2.65 1.40 1.13
C THR A 157 -3.73 1.06 0.10
N ILE A 158 -3.37 1.08 -1.18
CA ILE A 158 -4.29 0.85 -2.30
C ILE A 158 -4.05 -0.46 -3.06
N ALA A 159 -2.87 -1.05 -2.93
CA ALA A 159 -2.55 -2.36 -3.50
C ALA A 159 -1.42 -3.05 -2.75
N ALA A 160 -1.40 -4.39 -2.80
CA ALA A 160 -0.18 -5.15 -2.53
C ALA A 160 0.71 -5.13 -3.77
N GLY A 161 2.02 -5.29 -3.59
CA GLY A 161 2.94 -5.43 -4.70
C GLY A 161 4.01 -6.48 -4.45
N PHE A 162 4.48 -7.03 -5.56
CA PHE A 162 5.58 -7.97 -5.61
C PHE A 162 6.76 -7.30 -6.30
N LEU A 163 7.94 -7.38 -5.71
CA LEU A 163 9.17 -6.81 -6.22
C LEU A 163 10.13 -7.94 -6.56
N GLN A 164 10.52 -8.03 -7.82
CA GLN A 164 11.62 -8.87 -8.26
C GLN A 164 12.80 -7.98 -8.64
N ALA A 165 13.95 -8.20 -8.01
CA ALA A 165 15.17 -7.45 -8.27
C ALA A 165 16.29 -8.39 -8.73
N SER A 166 16.96 -8.02 -9.81
CA SER A 166 18.27 -8.58 -10.17
C SER A 166 19.30 -7.47 -10.07
N VAL A 167 20.39 -7.71 -9.35
CA VAL A 167 21.50 -6.77 -9.21
C VAL A 167 22.80 -7.49 -9.54
N SER A 168 23.50 -7.03 -10.58
CA SER A 168 24.78 -7.60 -11.00
C SER A 168 25.85 -6.52 -11.08
N GLY A 169 26.89 -6.64 -10.25
CA GLY A 169 28.08 -5.81 -10.28
C GLY A 169 29.32 -6.57 -10.68
N SER A 170 30.36 -5.88 -11.14
CA SER A 170 31.70 -6.42 -11.36
C SER A 170 32.72 -5.69 -10.49
N GLY A 171 33.03 -6.21 -9.31
CA GLY A 171 34.01 -5.65 -8.36
C GLY A 171 33.41 -5.27 -7.01
N ALA A 172 34.25 -5.15 -5.96
CA ALA A 172 33.80 -4.64 -4.67
C ALA A 172 33.49 -3.14 -4.82
N ASN A 173 32.24 -2.73 -4.54
CA ASN A 173 31.74 -1.36 -4.70
C ASN A 173 31.62 -0.89 -6.17
N ALA A 174 31.52 -1.80 -7.14
CA ALA A 174 31.33 -1.43 -8.52
C ALA A 174 29.87 -1.05 -8.81
N ALA A 175 29.70 -0.03 -9.67
CA ALA A 175 28.40 0.30 -10.23
C ALA A 175 27.84 -0.90 -11.00
N SER A 176 26.60 -1.23 -10.70
CA SER A 176 25.89 -2.45 -11.09
C SER A 176 24.57 -2.04 -11.71
N THR A 177 24.20 -2.60 -12.86
CA THR A 177 22.85 -2.38 -13.36
C THR A 177 21.86 -3.20 -12.54
N TYR A 178 20.68 -2.63 -12.31
CA TYR A 178 19.59 -3.36 -11.71
C TYR A 178 18.33 -3.26 -12.57
N GLN A 179 17.46 -4.26 -12.41
CA GLN A 179 16.10 -4.22 -12.91
C GLN A 179 15.16 -4.62 -11.77
N ILE A 180 14.21 -3.75 -11.46
CA ILE A 180 13.12 -4.03 -10.53
C ILE A 180 11.83 -4.08 -11.32
N THR A 181 11.03 -5.13 -11.17
CA THR A 181 9.66 -5.18 -11.68
C THR A 181 8.69 -5.24 -10.52
N LEU A 182 7.70 -4.35 -10.53
CA LEU A 182 6.59 -4.33 -9.60
C LEU A 182 5.28 -4.61 -10.32
N SER A 183 4.48 -5.50 -9.75
CA SER A 183 3.11 -5.76 -10.19
C SER A 183 2.15 -5.51 -9.06
N THR A 184 1.00 -4.92 -9.38
CA THR A 184 -0.05 -4.62 -8.39
C THR A 184 -1.04 -5.77 -8.27
N GLN A 185 -1.43 -6.08 -7.03
CA GLN A 185 -2.59 -6.89 -6.74
C GLN A 185 -3.59 -6.01 -5.98
N PRO A 186 -4.79 -5.75 -6.55
CA PRO A 186 -5.81 -4.97 -5.89
C PRO A 186 -6.16 -5.60 -4.53
N ILE A 187 -6.21 -4.79 -3.48
CA ILE A 187 -6.69 -5.27 -2.18
C ILE A 187 -8.22 -5.30 -2.26
N PRO A 188 -8.89 -6.43 -1.96
CA PRO A 188 -10.34 -6.49 -1.91
C PRO A 188 -10.84 -5.44 -0.91
N THR A 189 -11.56 -4.43 -1.39
CA THR A 189 -12.08 -3.41 -0.49
C THR A 189 -13.08 -4.05 0.45
N PRO A 190 -13.01 -3.76 1.77
CA PRO A 190 -14.05 -4.15 2.70
C PRO A 190 -15.34 -3.40 2.33
N ALA A 191 -16.12 -4.04 1.46
CA ALA A 191 -17.56 -4.10 1.55
C ALA A 191 -18.33 -2.77 1.43
N LEU A 192 -18.71 -2.50 0.18
CA LEU A 192 -20.06 -2.07 -0.21
C LEU A 192 -21.18 -3.04 0.28
N LEU A 193 -20.87 -4.11 1.03
CA LEU A 193 -21.83 -5.13 1.47
C LEU A 193 -22.85 -4.67 2.55
N PRO A 194 -22.55 -3.79 3.53
CA PRO A 194 -23.56 -3.37 4.49
C PRO A 194 -24.69 -2.59 3.80
N GLY A 195 -24.35 -1.79 2.79
CA GLY A 195 -25.32 -0.99 2.02
C GLY A 195 -26.23 -1.85 1.13
N LEU A 196 -25.69 -2.90 0.50
CA LEU A 196 -26.47 -3.84 -0.31
C LEU A 196 -27.41 -4.71 0.55
N MET A 197 -26.97 -5.16 1.72
CA MET A 197 -27.82 -5.89 2.67
C MET A 197 -28.95 -4.99 3.22
N ALA A 198 -28.64 -3.73 3.54
CA ALA A 198 -29.64 -2.77 4.01
C ALA A 198 -30.67 -2.41 2.93
N MET A 199 -30.26 -2.24 1.68
CA MET A 199 -31.20 -2.04 0.56
C MET A 199 -32.06 -3.29 0.28
N GLY A 200 -31.48 -4.49 0.40
CA GLY A 200 -32.24 -5.74 0.28
C GLY A 200 -33.33 -5.88 1.35
N ALA A 201 -33.02 -5.53 2.61
CA ALA A 201 -33.99 -5.55 3.70
C ALA A 201 -35.07 -4.46 3.55
N ALA A 202 -34.72 -3.27 3.06
CA ALA A 202 -35.68 -2.18 2.83
C ALA A 202 -36.63 -2.49 1.65
N ALA A 203 -36.12 -3.09 0.57
CA ALA A 203 -36.94 -3.53 -0.57
C ALA A 203 -37.92 -4.64 -0.19
N LEU A 204 -37.52 -5.56 0.71
CA LEU A 204 -38.40 -6.61 1.23
C LEU A 204 -39.49 -6.05 2.16
N ARG A 205 -39.18 -5.06 3.01
CA ARG A 205 -40.22 -4.38 3.82
C ARG A 205 -41.21 -3.62 2.96
N LYS A 206 -40.75 -2.88 1.95
CA LYS A 206 -41.63 -2.12 1.06
C LYS A 206 -42.56 -3.01 0.23
N ARG A 207 -42.14 -4.23 -0.11
CA ARG A 207 -43.04 -5.22 -0.76
C ARG A 207 -44.11 -5.75 0.19
N ARG A 208 -43.77 -6.00 1.46
CA ARG A 208 -44.72 -6.50 2.45
C ARG A 208 -45.79 -5.47 2.82
N GLU A 209 -45.41 -4.20 2.92
CA GLU A 209 -46.35 -3.10 3.21
C GLU A 209 -47.33 -2.86 2.05
N ALA A 210 -46.90 -3.04 0.79
CA ALA A 210 -47.77 -2.93 -0.38
C ALA A 210 -48.76 -4.09 -0.53
N GLU A 211 -48.49 -5.26 0.07
CA GLU A 211 -49.41 -6.40 0.09
C GLU A 211 -50.47 -6.26 1.21
N GLU A 212 -50.13 -5.66 2.36
CA GLU A 212 -51.09 -5.37 3.45
C GLU A 212 -52.05 -4.21 3.11
N GLU A 213 -51.59 -3.17 2.39
CA GLU A 213 -52.46 -2.03 2.01
C GLU A 213 -53.55 -2.40 0.98
N THR A 214 -53.40 -3.50 0.25
CA THR A 214 -54.43 -3.98 -0.70
C THR A 214 -55.53 -4.82 -0.05
N LEU A 215 -55.37 -5.25 1.21
CA LEU A 215 -56.39 -6.05 1.92
C LEU A 215 -57.38 -5.21 2.72
N ASP A 216 -57.03 -3.97 3.08
CA ASP A 216 -57.91 -3.07 3.84
C ASP A 216 -58.78 -2.15 2.95
N ALA A 217 -58.64 -2.25 1.61
CA ALA A 217 -59.48 -1.53 0.65
C ALA A 217 -60.71 -2.32 0.17
N GLU A 218 -60.89 -3.57 0.63
CA GLU A 218 -62.06 -4.41 0.39
C GLU A 218 -62.75 -4.82 1.71
N VAL A 219 -63.27 -3.84 2.48
CA VAL A 219 -64.33 -4.05 3.48
C VAL A 219 -65.32 -2.89 3.46
#